data_AF-A0A956RBF4-F1
#
_entry.id   AF-A0A956RBF4-F1
#
_cell.length_a   1.000
_cell.length_b   1.000
_cell.length_c   1.000
_cell.angle_alpha   90.00
_cell.angle_beta   90.00
_cell.angle_gamma   90.00
#
_symmetry.space_group_name_H-M   'P 1'
#
loop_
_entity.id
_entity.type
_entity.pdbx_description
1 polymer ?
#
loop_
_entity_poly.entity_id
_entity_poly.type
_entity_poly.pdbx_seq_one_letter_code
_entity_poly.pdbx_strand_id
1 'polypeptide(L)'
;GGGEPEQLIRFGLGAVRGVGAAAVDSILDAREAEGPFGSLFELCRRIDLKKANKRTLEGLLRAGAFDSISGGRARAQLLGAIERAVEQGQSAQRDRESGQRGLFDMLGDDAGSTVHVEEYPDCEEWSPKERLLGEREALGFYLTGHPLDRFSGDVERFATTNVGHLRKDMHGNEVVIAGVICDFREVQTRSGRGAMGFFQLEDQYGRLETIVFPKTYARVDEETGLSVSEQIEQAGDEPVLACGRVEVETGDDGEVQRYKLLLDTLQPMAQARAERTAKVHLTLRQDQLTDAKLLQLKQVISDHGGTCKMELTVLVEDRYSTSITFGDEFCVSADESLMLALHRLFGKSSVRLG
;
A
#
# COMPACT_ATOMS: atom_id res chain seq x y z
N GLY A 1 28.18 -3.71 22.65
CA GLY A 1 27.88 -5.15 22.46
C GLY A 1 27.61 -5.35 20.99
N GLY A 2 28.47 -6.12 20.31
CA GLY A 2 28.30 -6.40 18.89
C GLY A 2 27.21 -7.44 18.71
N GLY A 3 26.04 -7.00 18.26
CA GLY A 3 25.06 -7.91 17.67
C GLY A 3 25.61 -8.43 16.35
N GLU A 4 25.39 -9.72 16.07
CA GLU A 4 25.65 -10.26 14.75
C GLU A 4 24.93 -9.39 13.69
N PRO A 5 25.56 -9.10 12.55
CA PRO A 5 24.90 -8.33 11.50
C PRO A 5 23.65 -9.09 11.06
N GLU A 6 22.47 -8.46 11.17
CA GLU A 6 21.22 -9.01 10.65
C GLU A 6 21.41 -9.40 9.19
N GLN A 7 21.10 -10.66 8.84
CA GLN A 7 21.09 -11.12 7.47
C GLN A 7 19.90 -10.48 6.74
N LEU A 8 20.17 -9.36 6.09
CA LEU A 8 19.19 -8.63 5.29
C LEU A 8 19.27 -9.05 3.82
N ILE A 9 18.12 -9.41 3.24
CA ILE A 9 17.99 -9.58 1.79
C ILE A 9 17.74 -8.20 1.18
N ARG A 10 18.59 -7.78 0.24
CA ARG A 10 18.47 -6.48 -0.45
C ARG A 10 17.90 -6.67 -1.84
N PHE A 11 16.93 -5.84 -2.18
CA PHE A 11 16.37 -5.81 -3.52
C PHE A 11 17.35 -5.12 -4.50
N GLY A 12 17.54 -5.70 -5.68
CA GLY A 12 18.47 -5.17 -6.69
C GLY A 12 17.85 -4.03 -7.51
N LEU A 13 18.64 -3.00 -7.84
CA LEU A 13 18.18 -1.85 -8.63
C LEU A 13 17.63 -2.25 -10.01
N GLY A 14 18.19 -3.29 -10.63
CA GLY A 14 17.74 -3.79 -11.94
C GLY A 14 16.39 -4.52 -11.93
N ALA A 15 15.85 -4.84 -10.75
CA ALA A 15 14.52 -5.43 -10.63
C ALA A 15 13.40 -4.37 -10.54
N VAL A 16 13.76 -3.09 -10.46
CA VAL A 16 12.79 -1.99 -10.49
C VAL A 16 12.31 -1.76 -11.92
N ARG A 17 11.00 -1.74 -12.11
CA ARG A 17 10.36 -1.60 -13.42
C ARG A 17 10.77 -0.30 -14.10
N GLY A 18 11.23 -0.41 -15.34
CA GLY A 18 11.68 0.73 -16.13
C GLY A 18 13.11 1.19 -15.84
N VAL A 19 13.84 0.50 -14.97
CA VAL A 19 15.28 0.72 -14.76
C VAL A 19 16.08 -0.22 -15.67
N GLY A 20 16.80 0.34 -16.63
CA GLY A 20 17.67 -0.42 -17.54
C GLY A 20 19.06 -0.68 -16.96
N ALA A 21 19.75 -1.71 -17.47
CA ALA A 21 21.11 -2.07 -17.04
C ALA A 21 22.09 -0.87 -17.12
N ALA A 22 22.04 -0.09 -18.20
CA ALA A 22 22.89 1.09 -18.36
C ALA A 22 22.69 2.15 -17.25
N ALA A 23 21.47 2.29 -16.72
CA ALA A 23 21.21 3.18 -15.59
C ALA A 23 21.80 2.63 -14.29
N VAL A 24 21.70 1.31 -14.08
CA VAL A 24 22.29 0.63 -12.92
C VAL A 24 23.81 0.78 -12.95
N ASP A 25 24.44 0.48 -14.08
CA ASP A 25 25.89 0.59 -14.26
C ASP A 25 26.35 2.03 -13.99
N SER A 26 25.66 3.03 -14.55
CA SER A 26 25.92 4.45 -14.30
C SER A 26 25.90 4.82 -12.82
N ILE A 27 24.94 4.28 -12.05
CA ILE A 27 24.83 4.51 -10.61
C ILE A 27 25.96 3.80 -9.85
N LEU A 28 26.28 2.56 -10.22
CA LEU A 28 27.33 1.77 -9.57
C LEU A 28 28.72 2.34 -9.83
N ASP A 29 29.03 2.69 -11.09
CA ASP A 29 30.30 3.30 -11.50
C ASP A 29 30.55 4.61 -10.75
N ALA A 30 29.54 5.48 -10.70
CA ALA A 30 29.62 6.75 -9.95
C ALA A 30 29.86 6.51 -8.45
N ARG A 31 29.22 5.49 -7.87
CA ARG A 31 29.38 5.13 -6.46
C ARG A 31 30.76 4.53 -6.16
N GLU A 32 31.31 3.74 -7.07
CA GLU A 32 32.65 3.16 -6.95
C GLU A 32 33.74 4.23 -7.06
N ALA A 33 33.58 5.19 -7.99
CA ALA A 33 34.55 6.25 -8.21
C ALA A 33 34.60 7.30 -7.08
N GLU A 34 33.44 7.68 -6.53
CA GLU A 34 33.31 8.85 -5.64
C GLU A 34 32.67 8.53 -4.28
N GLY A 35 32.35 7.25 -3.99
CA GLY A 35 31.78 6.81 -2.71
C GLY A 35 30.24 6.85 -2.64
N PRO A 36 29.62 6.71 -1.45
CA PRO A 36 28.16 6.78 -1.30
C PRO A 36 27.60 8.15 -1.70
N PHE A 37 26.31 8.20 -2.03
CA PHE A 37 25.60 9.46 -2.32
C PHE A 37 25.03 10.05 -1.03
N GLY A 38 25.09 11.38 -0.85
CA GLY A 38 24.52 12.09 0.28
C GLY A 38 23.11 12.66 0.03
N SER A 39 22.75 12.91 -1.24
CA SER A 39 21.45 13.49 -1.61
C SER A 39 21.01 13.10 -3.03
N LEU A 40 19.74 13.35 -3.34
CA LEU A 40 19.19 13.23 -4.69
C LEU A 40 19.93 14.14 -5.69
N PHE A 41 20.26 15.37 -5.30
CA PHE A 41 20.94 16.33 -6.17
C PHE A 41 22.40 15.91 -6.43
N GLU A 42 23.09 15.38 -5.42
CA GLU A 42 24.43 14.82 -5.57
C GLU A 42 24.42 13.62 -6.53
N LEU A 43 23.47 12.71 -6.36
CA LEU A 43 23.27 11.57 -7.27
C LEU A 43 23.08 12.03 -8.71
N CYS A 44 22.16 12.96 -8.97
CA CYS A 44 21.90 13.47 -10.33
C CYS A 44 23.12 14.18 -10.96
N ARG A 45 24.01 14.78 -10.16
CA ARG A 45 25.26 15.37 -10.66
C ARG A 45 26.30 14.32 -11.03
N ARG A 46 26.35 13.20 -10.31
CA ARG A 46 27.41 12.18 -10.47
C ARG A 46 27.11 11.14 -11.55
N ILE A 47 25.85 10.74 -11.72
CA ILE A 47 25.46 9.70 -12.69
C ILE A 47 25.22 10.26 -14.09
N ASP A 48 25.36 9.45 -15.14
CA ASP A 48 24.94 9.79 -16.51
C ASP A 48 23.40 9.80 -16.64
N LEU A 49 22.83 11.01 -16.81
CA LEU A 49 21.38 11.23 -16.90
C LEU A 49 20.80 10.91 -18.29
N LYS A 50 21.64 10.65 -19.30
CA LYS A 50 21.21 10.07 -20.58
C LYS A 50 20.87 8.59 -20.40
N LYS A 51 21.56 7.90 -19.49
CA LYS A 51 21.30 6.50 -19.11
C LYS A 51 20.21 6.38 -18.04
N ALA A 52 20.23 7.25 -17.03
CA ALA A 52 19.27 7.27 -15.91
C ALA A 52 18.37 8.53 -15.98
N ASN A 53 17.33 8.47 -16.82
CA ASN A 53 16.42 9.60 -17.03
C ASN A 53 15.46 9.85 -15.85
N LYS A 54 14.71 10.96 -15.86
CA LYS A 54 13.72 11.31 -14.82
C LYS A 54 12.78 10.14 -14.48
N ARG A 55 12.21 9.46 -15.48
CA ARG A 55 11.32 8.29 -15.27
C ARG A 55 12.00 7.16 -14.51
N THR A 56 13.28 6.89 -14.81
CA THR A 56 14.09 5.89 -14.10
C THR A 56 14.26 6.28 -12.62
N LEU A 57 14.59 7.54 -12.36
CA LEU A 57 14.77 8.06 -11.01
C LEU A 57 13.46 8.05 -10.21
N GLU A 58 12.33 8.39 -10.83
CA GLU A 58 11.02 8.30 -10.16
C GLU A 58 10.66 6.85 -9.79
N GLY A 59 10.97 5.88 -10.64
CA GLY A 59 10.78 4.47 -10.35
C GLY A 59 11.63 4.00 -9.16
N LEU A 60 12.92 4.36 -9.17
CA LEU A 60 13.84 4.09 -8.05
C LEU A 60 13.36 4.74 -6.74
N LEU A 61 12.87 5.97 -6.81
CA LEU A 61 12.31 6.69 -5.67
C LEU A 61 11.08 5.97 -5.10
N ARG A 62 10.12 5.61 -5.96
CA ARG A 62 8.91 4.87 -5.56
C ARG A 62 9.24 3.51 -4.95
N ALA A 63 10.27 2.84 -5.46
CA ALA A 63 10.83 1.60 -4.91
C ALA A 63 11.57 1.76 -3.56
N GLY A 64 11.80 2.99 -3.08
CA GLY A 64 12.52 3.27 -1.83
C GLY A 64 14.04 3.29 -1.95
N ALA A 65 14.60 3.28 -3.15
CA ALA A 65 16.05 3.26 -3.35
C ALA A 65 16.75 4.52 -2.80
N PHE A 66 16.03 5.62 -2.63
CA PHE A 66 16.55 6.90 -2.14
C PHE A 66 16.27 7.18 -0.66
N ASP A 67 15.64 6.25 0.07
CA ASP A 67 15.29 6.46 1.48
C ASP A 67 16.52 6.76 2.34
N SER A 68 17.65 6.11 2.05
CA SER A 68 18.92 6.32 2.76
C SER A 68 19.60 7.66 2.47
N ILE A 69 19.28 8.31 1.35
CA ILE A 69 19.85 9.61 0.93
C ILE A 69 18.84 10.74 1.06
N SER A 70 17.70 10.47 1.69
CA SER A 70 16.60 11.42 1.87
C SER A 70 16.97 12.56 2.82
N GLY A 71 17.91 12.32 3.76
CA GLY A 71 18.21 13.26 4.83
C GLY A 71 17.02 13.49 5.77
N GLY A 72 16.16 12.49 5.94
CA GLY A 72 14.94 12.59 6.76
C GLY A 72 13.73 13.21 6.04
N ARG A 73 13.85 13.48 4.74
CA ARG A 73 12.76 14.01 3.90
C ARG A 73 11.81 12.90 3.47
N ALA A 74 10.54 13.24 3.32
CA ALA A 74 9.55 12.31 2.79
C ALA A 74 9.80 12.02 1.30
N ARG A 75 9.42 10.81 0.83
CA ARG A 75 9.48 10.45 -0.60
C ARG A 75 8.72 11.45 -1.49
N ALA A 76 7.62 12.03 -0.98
CA ALA A 76 6.85 13.08 -1.67
C ALA A 76 7.70 14.34 -1.96
N GLN A 77 8.53 14.76 -1.00
CA GLN A 77 9.43 15.91 -1.15
C GLN A 77 10.55 15.61 -2.15
N LEU A 78 11.11 14.40 -2.09
CA LEU A 78 12.10 13.94 -3.07
C LEU A 78 11.52 13.94 -4.49
N LEU A 79 10.27 13.46 -4.66
CA LEU A 79 9.61 13.42 -5.95
C LEU A 79 9.34 14.85 -6.46
N GLY A 80 8.89 15.75 -5.59
CA GLY A 80 8.67 17.16 -5.95
C GLY A 80 9.95 17.90 -6.34
N ALA A 81 11.12 17.47 -5.84
CA ALA A 81 12.42 18.04 -6.19
C ALA A 81 13.08 17.39 -7.42
N ILE A 82 12.56 16.27 -7.94
CA ILE A 82 13.28 15.41 -8.88
C ILE A 82 13.62 16.10 -10.19
N GLU A 83 12.72 16.96 -10.70
CA GLU A 83 12.91 17.70 -11.94
C GLU A 83 14.05 18.70 -11.82
N ARG A 84 14.04 19.47 -10.74
CA ARG A 84 15.11 20.43 -10.43
C ARG A 84 16.45 19.73 -10.24
N ALA A 85 16.47 18.57 -9.57
CA ALA A 85 17.68 17.79 -9.38
C ALA A 85 18.26 17.29 -10.72
N VAL A 86 17.40 16.81 -11.64
CA VAL A 86 17.81 16.39 -12.99
C VAL A 86 18.34 17.57 -13.80
N GLU A 87 17.67 18.72 -13.79
CA GLU A 87 18.11 19.93 -14.50
C GLU A 87 19.47 20.42 -14.03
N GLN A 88 19.68 20.48 -12.71
CA GLN A 88 20.98 20.85 -12.13
C GLN A 88 22.06 19.83 -12.50
N GLY A 89 21.75 18.52 -12.44
CA GLY A 89 22.67 17.46 -12.84
C GLY A 89 23.08 17.55 -14.31
N GLN A 90 22.13 17.80 -15.21
CA GLN A 90 22.40 18.00 -16.63
C GLN A 90 23.23 19.26 -16.88
N SER A 91 23.00 20.34 -16.15
CA SER A 91 23.84 21.55 -16.25
C SER A 91 25.28 21.24 -15.84
N ALA A 92 25.47 20.60 -14.68
CA ALA A 92 26.79 20.22 -14.20
C ALA A 92 27.53 19.23 -15.13
N GLN A 93 26.80 18.42 -15.91
CA GLN A 93 27.39 17.59 -16.96
C GLN A 93 27.84 18.42 -18.16
N ARG A 94 27.00 19.34 -18.65
CA ARG A 94 27.35 20.25 -19.76
C ARG A 94 28.56 21.11 -19.42
N ASP A 95 28.65 21.61 -18.19
CA ASP A 95 29.78 22.44 -17.74
C ASP A 95 31.09 21.65 -17.70
N ARG A 96 31.03 20.34 -17.37
CA ARG A 96 32.17 19.41 -17.46
C ARG A 96 32.55 19.08 -18.90
N GLU A 97 31.57 18.75 -19.74
CA GLU A 97 31.77 18.38 -21.15
C GLU A 97 32.32 19.56 -21.97
N SER A 98 31.91 20.80 -21.67
CA SER A 98 32.36 22.01 -22.35
C SER A 98 33.73 22.53 -21.90
N GLY A 99 34.38 21.88 -20.92
CA GLY A 99 35.69 22.29 -20.41
C GLY A 99 35.69 23.60 -19.63
N GLN A 100 34.53 24.15 -19.26
CA GLN A 100 34.40 25.44 -18.56
C GLN A 100 34.91 25.42 -17.12
N ARG A 101 35.36 24.27 -16.59
CA ARG A 101 36.11 24.22 -15.32
C ARG A 101 37.35 25.11 -15.33
N GLY A 102 38.05 25.25 -16.47
CA GLY A 102 39.33 25.97 -16.51
C GLY A 102 39.25 27.50 -16.41
N LEU A 103 38.13 28.13 -16.76
CA LEU A 103 38.04 29.61 -16.79
C LEU A 103 37.65 30.21 -15.43
N PHE A 104 36.91 29.47 -14.60
CA PHE A 104 36.56 29.90 -13.24
C PHE A 104 37.61 29.44 -12.21
N ASP A 105 38.28 28.31 -12.42
CA ASP A 105 39.36 27.82 -11.55
C ASP A 105 40.69 28.61 -11.74
N MET A 106 40.86 29.31 -12.88
CA MET A 106 41.99 30.25 -13.10
C MET A 106 41.82 31.61 -12.41
N LEU A 107 40.60 31.96 -11.95
CA LEU A 107 40.32 33.18 -11.19
C LEU A 107 40.27 32.79 -9.71
N GLY A 108 41.45 32.77 -9.08
CA GLY A 108 41.73 32.03 -7.84
C GLY A 108 40.69 32.14 -6.72
N ASP A 109 40.53 31.01 -6.02
CA ASP A 109 40.03 30.72 -4.66
C ASP A 109 38.86 31.51 -4.02
N ASP A 110 38.24 32.46 -4.72
CA ASP A 110 37.08 33.23 -4.23
C ASP A 110 35.98 33.40 -5.31
N ALA A 111 36.16 32.80 -6.49
CA ALA A 111 35.15 32.76 -7.55
C ALA A 111 34.26 31.52 -7.41
N GLY A 112 33.44 31.52 -6.34
CA GLY A 112 32.22 30.73 -6.17
C GLY A 112 32.25 29.29 -6.67
N SER A 113 32.50 28.33 -5.77
CA SER A 113 31.83 27.03 -5.92
C SER A 113 30.37 27.36 -6.19
N THR A 114 29.82 26.98 -7.34
CA THR A 114 28.39 27.11 -7.59
C THR A 114 27.72 26.42 -6.41
N VAL A 115 27.18 27.20 -5.48
CA VAL A 115 26.47 26.66 -4.33
C VAL A 115 25.24 26.03 -4.94
N HIS A 116 25.31 24.72 -5.16
CA HIS A 116 24.20 23.95 -5.69
C HIS A 116 23.16 23.92 -4.58
N VAL A 117 22.20 24.84 -4.66
CA VAL A 117 21.13 24.93 -3.67
C VAL A 117 20.21 23.74 -3.89
N GLU A 118 20.21 22.85 -2.90
CA GLU A 118 19.27 21.74 -2.83
C GLU A 118 17.95 22.24 -2.25
N GLU A 119 16.99 22.51 -3.13
CA GLU A 119 15.65 22.95 -2.73
C GLU A 119 14.65 21.81 -2.83
N TYR A 120 13.99 21.54 -1.72
CA TYR A 120 12.91 20.57 -1.62
C TYR A 120 11.62 21.32 -1.27
N PRO A 121 10.49 21.01 -1.95
CA PRO A 121 9.22 21.61 -1.60
C PRO A 121 8.77 21.15 -0.22
N ASP A 122 8.08 22.03 0.50
CA ASP A 122 7.27 21.63 1.64
C ASP A 122 5.95 21.05 1.10
N CYS A 123 5.72 19.76 1.37
CA CYS A 123 4.53 19.06 0.93
C CYS A 123 4.18 17.94 1.91
N GLU A 124 2.91 17.56 1.93
CA GLU A 124 2.42 16.46 2.73
C GLU A 124 3.09 15.14 2.30
N GLU A 125 3.40 14.30 3.28
CA GLU A 125 3.88 12.95 3.02
C GLU A 125 2.80 12.12 2.33
N TRP A 126 3.20 11.18 1.47
CA TRP A 126 2.26 10.25 0.86
C TRP A 126 1.47 9.50 1.93
N SER A 127 0.17 9.38 1.70
CA SER A 127 -0.63 8.45 2.46
C SER A 127 -0.04 7.03 2.34
N PRO A 128 -0.26 6.15 3.34
CA PRO A 128 0.17 4.75 3.24
C PRO A 128 -0.31 4.07 1.96
N LYS A 129 -1.52 4.42 1.48
CA LYS A 129 -2.10 3.92 0.23
C LYS A 129 -1.27 4.35 -0.99
N GLU A 130 -0.98 5.64 -1.13
CA GLU A 130 -0.18 6.16 -2.25
C GLU A 130 1.23 5.58 -2.26
N ARG A 131 1.83 5.42 -1.07
CA ARG A 131 3.17 4.82 -0.91
C ARG A 131 3.18 3.36 -1.36
N LEU A 132 2.20 2.56 -0.94
CA LEU A 132 2.06 1.16 -1.34
C LEU A 132 1.76 1.02 -2.84
N LEU A 133 0.93 1.91 -3.40
CA LEU A 133 0.66 1.93 -4.84
C LEU A 133 1.95 2.20 -5.65
N GLY A 134 2.74 3.19 -5.23
CA GLY A 134 4.04 3.47 -5.84
C GLY A 134 5.01 2.29 -5.76
N GLU A 135 5.05 1.58 -4.63
CA GLU A 135 5.86 0.36 -4.49
C GLU A 135 5.41 -0.72 -5.47
N ARG A 136 4.10 -0.98 -5.58
CA ARG A 136 3.57 -1.96 -6.54
C ARG A 136 3.87 -1.59 -7.99
N GLU A 137 3.73 -0.32 -8.36
CA GLU A 137 4.06 0.13 -9.71
C GLU A 137 5.54 -0.04 -10.05
N ALA A 138 6.42 0.25 -9.09
CA ALA A 138 7.87 0.20 -9.26
C ALA A 138 8.45 -1.21 -9.13
N LEU A 139 7.91 -2.06 -8.27
CA LEU A 139 8.46 -3.36 -7.91
C LEU A 139 7.62 -4.54 -8.43
N GLY A 140 6.34 -4.31 -8.73
CA GLY A 140 5.36 -5.35 -9.09
C GLY A 140 4.68 -6.03 -7.90
N PHE A 141 5.04 -5.66 -6.67
CA PHE A 141 4.50 -6.16 -5.40
C PHE A 141 4.64 -5.09 -4.31
N TYR A 142 3.93 -5.26 -3.20
CA TYR A 142 4.03 -4.38 -2.04
C TYR A 142 5.20 -4.81 -1.14
N LEU A 143 6.15 -3.91 -0.87
CA LEU A 143 7.37 -4.25 -0.12
C LEU A 143 7.25 -3.99 1.38
N THR A 144 6.60 -2.90 1.75
CA THR A 144 6.62 -2.38 3.14
C THR A 144 5.35 -2.64 3.93
N GLY A 145 4.37 -3.31 3.32
CA GLY A 145 3.06 -3.64 3.90
C GLY A 145 2.12 -4.18 2.84
N HIS A 146 0.85 -4.38 3.16
CA HIS A 146 -0.17 -4.83 2.21
C HIS A 146 -1.44 -3.97 2.36
N PRO A 147 -2.22 -3.70 1.30
CA PRO A 147 -3.47 -2.94 1.43
C PRO A 147 -4.49 -3.54 2.41
N LEU A 148 -4.36 -4.85 2.73
CA LEU A 148 -5.14 -5.53 3.75
C LEU A 148 -4.81 -5.10 5.19
N ASP A 149 -3.64 -4.54 5.45
CA ASP A 149 -3.19 -4.24 6.82
C ASP A 149 -4.16 -3.29 7.54
N ARG A 150 -4.75 -2.34 6.80
CA ARG A 150 -5.77 -1.40 7.31
C ARG A 150 -7.14 -2.05 7.61
N PHE A 151 -7.32 -3.28 7.15
CA PHE A 151 -8.51 -4.11 7.37
C PHE A 151 -8.18 -5.39 8.16
N SER A 152 -7.02 -5.48 8.81
CA SER A 152 -6.59 -6.68 9.56
C SER A 152 -7.65 -7.21 10.53
N GLY A 153 -8.31 -6.31 11.30
CA GLY A 153 -9.41 -6.69 12.18
C GLY A 153 -10.70 -7.11 11.47
N ASP A 154 -10.92 -6.68 10.22
CA ASP A 154 -12.02 -7.17 9.39
C ASP A 154 -11.70 -8.52 8.76
N VAL A 155 -10.45 -8.72 8.32
CA VAL A 155 -9.97 -10.00 7.82
C VAL A 155 -10.13 -11.08 8.88
N GLU A 156 -9.75 -10.82 10.13
CA GLU A 156 -9.91 -11.76 11.24
C GLU A 156 -11.38 -12.10 11.53
N ARG A 157 -12.31 -11.15 11.31
CA ARG A 157 -13.74 -11.34 11.55
C ARG A 157 -14.47 -12.00 10.38
N PHE A 158 -14.06 -11.72 9.14
CA PHE A 158 -14.85 -12.03 7.95
C PHE A 158 -14.23 -13.12 7.07
N ALA A 159 -12.91 -13.27 7.04
CA ALA A 159 -12.25 -14.30 6.24
C ALA A 159 -12.24 -15.64 6.98
N THR A 160 -12.45 -16.74 6.25
CA THR A 160 -12.39 -18.10 6.81
C THR A 160 -11.03 -18.77 6.61
N THR A 161 -10.25 -18.30 5.64
CA THR A 161 -8.89 -18.75 5.36
C THR A 161 -8.10 -17.66 4.64
N ASN A 162 -6.81 -17.90 4.44
CA ASN A 162 -5.93 -17.11 3.59
C ASN A 162 -5.30 -18.00 2.50
N VAL A 163 -4.65 -17.40 1.51
CA VAL A 163 -4.05 -18.12 0.37
C VAL A 163 -2.98 -19.11 0.84
N GLY A 164 -2.17 -18.73 1.83
CA GLY A 164 -1.11 -19.58 2.39
C GLY A 164 -1.60 -20.81 3.17
N HIS A 165 -2.88 -20.85 3.55
CA HIS A 165 -3.47 -21.94 4.35
C HIS A 165 -4.40 -22.85 3.56
N LEU A 166 -4.48 -22.71 2.23
CA LEU A 166 -5.26 -23.61 1.38
C LEU A 166 -4.66 -25.03 1.40
N ARG A 167 -5.56 -26.02 1.50
CA ARG A 167 -5.19 -27.43 1.60
C ARG A 167 -6.02 -28.30 0.65
N LYS A 168 -5.48 -29.47 0.29
CA LYS A 168 -6.13 -30.44 -0.60
C LYS A 168 -7.52 -30.87 -0.14
N ASP A 169 -7.73 -31.02 1.17
CA ASP A 169 -9.00 -31.41 1.79
C ASP A 169 -10.08 -30.31 1.71
N MET A 170 -9.72 -29.11 1.26
CA MET A 170 -10.65 -28.01 1.06
C MET A 170 -11.33 -28.03 -0.33
N HIS A 171 -11.00 -28.98 -1.20
CA HIS A 171 -11.63 -29.11 -2.52
C HIS A 171 -13.16 -29.14 -2.41
N GLY A 172 -13.82 -28.25 -3.15
CA GLY A 172 -15.28 -28.07 -3.16
C GLY A 172 -15.85 -27.31 -1.97
N ASN A 173 -15.06 -27.05 -0.91
CA ASN A 173 -15.51 -26.27 0.24
C ASN A 173 -15.63 -24.79 -0.12
N GLU A 174 -16.63 -24.14 0.47
CA GLU A 174 -16.79 -22.70 0.42
C GLU A 174 -15.78 -22.03 1.37
N VAL A 175 -15.12 -20.99 0.88
CA VAL A 175 -14.18 -20.18 1.64
C VAL A 175 -14.41 -18.70 1.38
N VAL A 176 -14.06 -17.88 2.36
CA VAL A 176 -14.00 -16.42 2.23
C VAL A 176 -12.55 -16.00 2.40
N ILE A 177 -11.99 -15.38 1.38
CA ILE A 177 -10.62 -14.89 1.37
C ILE A 177 -10.64 -13.39 1.15
N ALA A 178 -9.91 -12.67 2.00
CA ALA A 178 -9.68 -11.24 1.81
C ALA A 178 -8.44 -11.02 0.95
N GLY A 179 -8.52 -10.14 -0.05
CA GLY A 179 -7.39 -9.88 -0.93
C GLY A 179 -7.57 -8.64 -1.78
N VAL A 180 -6.56 -8.34 -2.59
CA VAL A 180 -6.59 -7.31 -3.63
C VAL A 180 -6.64 -7.99 -4.99
N ILE A 181 -7.41 -7.43 -5.91
CA ILE A 181 -7.57 -8.00 -7.26
C ILE A 181 -6.41 -7.54 -8.15
N CYS A 182 -5.79 -8.49 -8.84
CA CYS A 182 -4.69 -8.26 -9.75
C CYS A 182 -4.96 -8.96 -11.10
N ASP A 183 -4.40 -8.42 -12.18
CA ASP A 183 -4.37 -9.06 -13.51
C ASP A 183 -5.75 -9.51 -14.04
N PHE A 184 -6.80 -8.72 -13.80
CA PHE A 184 -8.14 -9.05 -14.27
C PHE A 184 -8.23 -9.05 -15.81
N ARG A 185 -8.86 -10.09 -16.35
CA ARG A 185 -9.20 -10.21 -17.76
C ARG A 185 -10.57 -10.85 -17.93
N GLU A 186 -11.31 -10.34 -18.89
CA GLU A 186 -12.59 -10.90 -19.30
C GLU A 186 -12.48 -11.61 -20.65
N VAL A 187 -13.11 -12.77 -20.78
CA VAL A 187 -13.09 -13.62 -21.97
C VAL A 187 -14.50 -14.06 -22.30
N GLN A 188 -14.94 -13.78 -23.53
CA GLN A 188 -16.22 -14.29 -24.03
C GLN A 188 -16.13 -15.81 -24.27
N THR A 189 -17.10 -16.56 -23.74
CA THR A 189 -17.11 -18.02 -23.91
C THR A 189 -17.31 -18.42 -25.37
N ARG A 190 -16.54 -19.40 -25.85
CA ARG A 190 -16.71 -19.96 -27.21
C ARG A 190 -18.10 -20.58 -27.43
N SER A 191 -18.75 -21.01 -26.35
CA SER A 191 -20.12 -21.55 -26.37
C SER A 191 -21.21 -20.49 -26.47
N GLY A 192 -20.87 -19.19 -26.44
CA GLY A 192 -21.84 -18.10 -26.45
C GLY A 192 -22.69 -17.99 -25.18
N ARG A 193 -22.24 -18.57 -24.06
CA ARG A 193 -22.97 -18.60 -22.78
C ARG A 193 -22.67 -17.39 -21.88
N GLY A 194 -22.09 -16.33 -22.44
CA GLY A 194 -21.68 -15.11 -21.73
C GLY A 194 -20.18 -15.02 -21.46
N ALA A 195 -19.81 -14.03 -20.65
CA ALA A 195 -18.44 -13.71 -20.28
C ALA A 195 -17.91 -14.60 -19.13
N MET A 196 -16.60 -14.86 -19.13
CA MET A 196 -15.86 -15.40 -17.99
C MET A 196 -14.78 -14.42 -17.56
N GLY A 197 -14.53 -14.35 -16.26
CA GLY A 197 -13.54 -13.47 -15.66
C GLY A 197 -12.43 -14.29 -15.04
N PHE A 198 -11.20 -13.82 -15.19
CA PHE A 198 -10.03 -14.41 -14.57
C PHE A 198 -9.22 -13.31 -13.91
N PHE A 199 -8.84 -13.48 -12.66
CA PHE A 199 -7.94 -12.58 -11.95
C PHE A 199 -7.11 -13.33 -10.90
N GLN A 200 -6.10 -12.66 -10.36
CA GLN A 200 -5.36 -13.12 -9.20
C GLN A 200 -5.89 -12.39 -7.95
N LEU A 201 -6.30 -13.13 -6.94
CA LEU A 201 -6.58 -12.59 -5.61
C LEU A 201 -5.28 -12.64 -4.80
N GLU A 202 -4.73 -11.48 -4.45
CA GLU A 202 -3.48 -11.34 -3.71
C GLU A 202 -3.76 -11.03 -2.22
N ASP A 203 -3.14 -11.79 -1.32
CA ASP A 203 -3.02 -11.45 0.08
C ASP A 203 -1.53 -11.42 0.50
N GLN A 204 -1.26 -11.18 1.78
CA GLN A 204 0.10 -11.13 2.34
C GLN A 204 0.87 -12.46 2.26
N TYR A 205 0.22 -13.56 1.87
CA TYR A 205 0.79 -14.90 1.81
C TYR A 205 0.92 -15.43 0.38
N GLY A 206 0.23 -14.84 -0.60
CA GLY A 206 0.41 -15.20 -2.01
C GLY A 206 -0.72 -14.75 -2.93
N ARG A 207 -0.73 -15.35 -4.13
CA ARG A 207 -1.73 -15.11 -5.17
C ARG A 207 -2.53 -16.37 -5.45
N LEU A 208 -3.83 -16.21 -5.64
CA LEU A 208 -4.76 -17.28 -5.95
C LEU A 208 -5.51 -16.98 -7.26
N GLU A 209 -5.37 -17.88 -8.24
CA GLU A 209 -6.14 -17.77 -9.48
C GLU A 209 -7.63 -17.91 -9.17
N THR A 210 -8.39 -16.88 -9.52
CA THR A 210 -9.82 -16.76 -9.23
C THR A 210 -10.60 -16.67 -10.54
N ILE A 211 -11.62 -17.50 -10.67
CA ILE A 211 -12.43 -17.67 -11.87
C ILE A 211 -13.86 -17.23 -11.58
N VAL A 212 -14.40 -16.38 -12.44
CA VAL A 212 -15.79 -15.96 -12.41
C VAL A 212 -16.52 -16.58 -13.59
N PHE A 213 -17.46 -17.48 -13.30
CA PHE A 213 -18.26 -18.15 -14.33
C PHE A 213 -19.37 -17.25 -14.87
N PRO A 214 -19.89 -17.52 -16.09
CA PRO A 214 -20.91 -16.66 -16.71
C PRO A 214 -22.20 -16.52 -15.89
N LYS A 215 -22.56 -17.57 -15.14
CA LYS A 215 -23.71 -17.53 -14.23
C LYS A 215 -23.49 -16.52 -13.09
N THR A 216 -22.27 -16.46 -12.55
CA THR A 216 -21.91 -15.49 -11.50
C THR A 216 -21.93 -14.07 -12.08
N TYR A 217 -21.38 -13.87 -13.29
CA TYR A 217 -21.45 -12.60 -14.01
C TYR A 217 -22.89 -12.08 -14.12
N ALA A 218 -23.79 -12.89 -14.67
CA ALA A 218 -25.18 -12.51 -14.90
C ALA A 218 -25.91 -12.17 -13.59
N ARG A 219 -25.66 -12.95 -12.54
CA ARG A 219 -26.26 -12.70 -11.22
C ARG A 219 -25.79 -11.40 -10.60
N VAL A 220 -24.47 -11.16 -10.58
CA VAL A 220 -23.89 -9.95 -9.98
C VAL A 220 -24.35 -8.69 -10.72
N ASP A 221 -24.41 -8.77 -12.04
CA ASP A 221 -24.93 -7.70 -12.89
C ASP A 221 -26.41 -7.40 -12.60
N GLU A 222 -27.25 -8.43 -12.46
CA GLU A 222 -28.67 -8.26 -12.10
C GLU A 222 -28.88 -7.71 -10.69
N GLU A 223 -28.09 -8.15 -9.70
CA GLU A 223 -28.22 -7.73 -8.30
C GLU A 223 -27.72 -6.30 -8.05
N THR A 224 -26.67 -5.87 -8.76
CA THR A 224 -25.98 -4.59 -8.50
C THR A 224 -26.18 -3.53 -9.58
N GLY A 225 -26.64 -3.94 -10.78
CA GLY A 225 -26.69 -3.10 -11.97
C GLY A 225 -25.31 -2.77 -12.55
N LEU A 226 -24.25 -3.43 -12.08
CA LEU A 226 -22.87 -3.26 -12.53
C LEU A 226 -22.30 -4.62 -12.91
N SER A 227 -21.61 -4.66 -14.04
CA SER A 227 -20.84 -5.84 -14.44
C SER A 227 -19.70 -6.11 -13.45
N VAL A 228 -19.27 -7.37 -13.38
CA VAL A 228 -18.12 -7.75 -12.53
C VAL A 228 -16.86 -6.97 -12.92
N SER A 229 -16.67 -6.68 -14.21
CA SER A 229 -15.55 -5.87 -14.70
C SER A 229 -15.61 -4.43 -14.16
N GLU A 230 -16.77 -3.79 -14.17
CA GLU A 230 -16.95 -2.45 -13.58
C GLU A 230 -16.74 -2.45 -12.07
N GLN A 231 -17.20 -3.47 -11.34
CA GLN A 231 -16.96 -3.59 -9.90
C GLN A 231 -15.46 -3.72 -9.58
N ILE A 232 -14.74 -4.53 -10.37
CA ILE A 232 -13.30 -4.71 -10.21
C ILE A 232 -12.55 -3.41 -10.53
N GLU A 233 -12.96 -2.70 -11.58
CA GLU A 233 -12.38 -1.40 -11.94
C GLU A 233 -12.62 -0.36 -10.83
N GLN A 234 -13.82 -0.32 -10.24
CA GLN A 234 -14.14 0.55 -9.12
C GLN A 234 -13.38 0.19 -7.84
N ALA A 235 -13.18 -1.10 -7.58
CA ALA A 235 -12.38 -1.56 -6.45
C ALA A 235 -10.90 -1.14 -6.61
N GLY A 236 -10.34 -1.26 -7.82
CA GLY A 236 -8.93 -0.97 -8.08
C GLY A 236 -8.03 -1.75 -7.13
N ASP A 237 -7.29 -1.05 -6.27
CA ASP A 237 -6.38 -1.63 -5.27
C ASP A 237 -6.99 -1.69 -3.86
N GLU A 238 -8.29 -1.46 -3.75
CA GLU A 238 -9.02 -1.64 -2.50
C GLU A 238 -9.24 -3.13 -2.20
N PRO A 239 -9.06 -3.54 -0.94
CA PRO A 239 -9.35 -4.90 -0.54
C PRO A 239 -10.81 -5.31 -0.76
N VAL A 240 -10.98 -6.57 -1.12
CA VAL A 240 -12.26 -7.24 -1.32
C VAL A 240 -12.35 -8.50 -0.46
N LEU A 241 -13.56 -8.91 -0.14
CA LEU A 241 -13.89 -10.26 0.33
C LEU A 241 -14.39 -11.06 -0.88
N ALA A 242 -13.66 -12.12 -1.23
CA ALA A 242 -14.03 -13.07 -2.24
C ALA A 242 -14.59 -14.33 -1.55
N CYS A 243 -15.87 -14.63 -1.79
CA CYS A 243 -16.48 -15.88 -1.37
C CYS A 243 -16.58 -16.81 -2.58
N GLY A 244 -16.20 -18.07 -2.40
CA GLY A 244 -16.28 -19.05 -3.48
C GLY A 244 -15.81 -20.43 -3.05
N ARG A 245 -15.78 -21.35 -4.01
CA ARG A 245 -15.36 -22.73 -3.78
C ARG A 245 -13.92 -22.96 -4.18
N VAL A 246 -13.18 -23.70 -3.36
CA VAL A 246 -11.80 -24.07 -3.68
C VAL A 246 -11.81 -25.22 -4.71
N GLU A 247 -11.16 -25.00 -5.84
CA GLU A 247 -10.85 -26.04 -6.81
C GLU A 247 -9.39 -26.47 -6.61
N VAL A 248 -9.12 -27.78 -6.61
CA VAL A 248 -7.77 -28.33 -6.40
C VAL A 248 -7.40 -29.11 -7.65
N GLU A 249 -6.42 -28.62 -8.39
CA GLU A 249 -5.87 -29.33 -9.54
C GLU A 249 -4.74 -30.24 -9.07
N THR A 250 -4.88 -31.54 -9.34
CA THR A 250 -3.88 -32.57 -9.00
C THR A 250 -3.22 -33.12 -10.26
N GLY A 251 -1.94 -33.48 -10.16
CA GLY A 251 -1.21 -34.17 -11.22
C GLY A 251 -1.55 -35.66 -11.28
N ASP A 252 -0.97 -36.35 -12.26
CA ASP A 252 -1.14 -37.81 -12.44
C ASP A 252 -0.61 -38.62 -11.24
N ASP A 253 0.30 -38.04 -10.47
CA ASP A 253 0.87 -38.58 -9.23
C ASP A 253 -0.02 -38.33 -7.99
N GLY A 254 -1.12 -37.59 -8.14
CA GLY A 254 -2.01 -37.20 -7.05
C GLY A 254 -1.51 -36.02 -6.22
N GLU A 255 -0.37 -35.42 -6.55
CA GLU A 255 0.16 -34.24 -5.88
C GLU A 255 -0.60 -32.98 -6.31
N VAL A 256 -0.76 -32.04 -5.37
CA VAL A 256 -1.44 -30.78 -5.67
C VAL A 256 -0.54 -29.92 -6.54
N GLN A 257 -1.03 -29.56 -7.71
CA GLN A 257 -0.35 -28.65 -8.61
C GLN A 257 -0.76 -27.21 -8.33
N ARG A 258 -2.07 -26.95 -8.20
CA ARG A 258 -2.62 -25.60 -8.00
C ARG A 258 -3.92 -25.61 -7.21
N TYR A 259 -4.14 -24.50 -6.51
CA TYR A 259 -5.43 -24.13 -5.97
C TYR A 259 -6.05 -23.03 -6.84
N LYS A 260 -7.36 -23.05 -7.01
CA LYS A 260 -8.12 -21.97 -7.64
C LYS A 260 -9.34 -21.64 -6.79
N LEU A 261 -9.83 -20.42 -6.90
CA LEU A 261 -11.11 -20.02 -6.32
C LEU A 261 -12.15 -19.87 -7.43
N LEU A 262 -13.23 -20.64 -7.34
CA LEU A 262 -14.41 -20.46 -8.18
C LEU A 262 -15.32 -19.45 -7.49
N LEU A 263 -15.32 -18.22 -7.98
CA LEU A 263 -15.95 -17.09 -7.32
C LEU A 263 -17.48 -17.18 -7.36
N ASP A 264 -18.10 -17.04 -6.20
CA ASP A 264 -19.54 -16.92 -6.04
C ASP A 264 -19.92 -15.45 -5.81
N THR A 265 -19.29 -14.77 -4.84
CA THR A 265 -19.56 -13.35 -4.56
C THR A 265 -18.27 -12.58 -4.32
N LEU A 266 -18.31 -11.30 -4.68
CA LEU A 266 -17.25 -10.33 -4.47
C LEU A 266 -17.83 -9.13 -3.75
N GLN A 267 -17.21 -8.70 -2.67
CA GLN A 267 -17.68 -7.56 -1.90
C GLN A 267 -16.51 -6.65 -1.51
N PRO A 268 -16.55 -5.33 -1.78
CA PRO A 268 -15.57 -4.40 -1.25
C PRO A 268 -15.49 -4.50 0.27
N MET A 269 -14.27 -4.54 0.82
CA MET A 269 -14.07 -4.71 2.27
C MET A 269 -14.69 -3.56 3.08
N ALA A 270 -14.65 -2.33 2.55
CA ALA A 270 -15.28 -1.17 3.18
C ALA A 270 -16.81 -1.34 3.30
N GLN A 271 -17.45 -1.90 2.26
CA GLN A 271 -18.88 -2.20 2.28
C GLN A 271 -19.19 -3.32 3.26
N ALA A 272 -18.41 -4.41 3.23
CA ALA A 272 -18.57 -5.51 4.17
C ALA A 272 -18.42 -5.06 5.63
N ARG A 273 -17.47 -4.16 5.92
CA ARG A 273 -17.31 -3.54 7.24
C ARG A 273 -18.57 -2.76 7.63
N ALA A 274 -19.10 -1.91 6.74
CA ALA A 274 -20.28 -1.09 7.03
C ALA A 274 -21.54 -1.93 7.28
N GLU A 275 -21.73 -3.02 6.53
CA GLU A 275 -22.92 -3.89 6.65
C GLU A 275 -22.84 -4.87 7.83
N ARG A 276 -21.65 -5.37 8.14
CA ARG A 276 -21.46 -6.44 9.14
C ARG A 276 -21.00 -5.94 10.50
N THR A 277 -20.62 -4.68 10.63
CA THR A 277 -20.27 -4.08 11.92
C THR A 277 -21.53 -3.55 12.59
N ALA A 278 -21.85 -4.11 13.75
CA ALA A 278 -23.00 -3.65 14.54
C ALA A 278 -22.58 -2.63 15.58
N LYS A 279 -21.33 -2.71 16.05
CA LYS A 279 -20.86 -1.91 17.19
C LYS A 279 -19.43 -1.39 17.01
N VAL A 280 -19.18 -0.21 17.56
CA VAL A 280 -17.83 0.33 17.75
C VAL A 280 -17.56 0.35 19.25
N HIS A 281 -16.58 -0.43 19.68
CA HIS A 281 -16.19 -0.56 21.07
C HIS A 281 -14.92 0.24 21.36
N LEU A 282 -15.01 1.18 22.29
CA LEU A 282 -13.90 2.00 22.76
C LEU A 282 -13.45 1.49 24.13
N THR A 283 -12.19 1.13 24.30
CA THR A 283 -11.61 0.75 25.59
C THR A 283 -10.60 1.79 26.01
N LEU A 284 -10.90 2.55 27.06
CA LEU A 284 -10.08 3.66 27.54
C LEU A 284 -9.71 3.46 29.00
N ARG A 285 -8.53 3.91 29.40
CA ARG A 285 -8.18 4.04 30.81
C ARG A 285 -8.78 5.32 31.39
N GLN A 286 -9.08 5.31 32.69
CA GLN A 286 -9.66 6.47 33.38
C GLN A 286 -8.82 7.75 33.22
N ASP A 287 -7.49 7.62 33.21
CA ASP A 287 -6.55 8.74 33.00
C ASP A 287 -6.61 9.35 31.59
N GLN A 288 -7.20 8.67 30.62
CA GLN A 288 -7.42 9.17 29.26
C GLN A 288 -8.74 9.97 29.12
N LEU A 289 -9.63 9.92 30.10
CA LEU A 289 -10.95 10.57 30.06
C LEU A 289 -10.88 12.00 30.64
N THR A 290 -10.16 12.88 29.95
CA THR A 290 -10.16 14.32 30.28
C THR A 290 -11.32 15.04 29.62
N ASP A 291 -11.81 16.14 30.22
CA ASP A 291 -12.90 16.95 29.66
C ASP A 291 -12.64 17.37 28.20
N ALA A 292 -11.39 17.73 27.89
CA ALA A 292 -10.98 18.09 26.53
C ALA A 292 -11.13 16.91 25.54
N LYS A 293 -10.69 15.71 25.93
CA LYS A 293 -10.81 14.51 25.08
C LYS A 293 -12.26 14.05 24.95
N LEU A 294 -13.08 14.19 25.99
CA LEU A 294 -14.50 13.89 25.94
C LEU A 294 -15.24 14.84 24.98
N LEU A 295 -14.89 16.13 24.99
CA LEU A 295 -15.46 17.10 24.05
C LEU A 295 -15.05 16.79 22.61
N GLN A 296 -13.79 16.42 22.38
CA GLN A 296 -13.30 15.99 21.07
C GLN A 296 -13.97 14.69 20.61
N LEU A 297 -14.13 13.70 21.50
CA LEU A 297 -14.86 12.47 21.19
C LEU A 297 -16.31 12.80 20.78
N LYS A 298 -16.99 13.68 21.52
CA LYS A 298 -18.35 14.10 21.17
C LYS A 298 -18.41 14.73 19.77
N GLN A 299 -17.43 15.56 19.42
CA GLN A 299 -17.35 16.16 18.09
C GLN A 299 -17.14 15.08 17.01
N VAL A 300 -16.20 14.15 17.23
CA VAL A 300 -15.95 13.02 16.31
C VAL A 300 -17.21 12.19 16.12
N ILE A 301 -17.93 11.85 17.19
CA ILE A 301 -19.18 11.09 17.07
C ILE A 301 -20.21 11.85 16.23
N SER A 302 -20.34 13.16 16.44
CA SER A 302 -21.27 14.01 15.69
C SER A 302 -20.91 14.13 14.20
N ASP A 303 -19.63 14.16 13.87
CA ASP A 303 -19.15 14.32 12.50
C ASP A 303 -19.25 13.01 11.68
N HIS A 304 -19.33 11.87 12.36
CA HIS A 304 -19.31 10.53 11.77
C HIS A 304 -20.60 9.74 12.02
N GLY A 305 -21.76 10.40 11.97
CA GLY A 305 -23.06 9.77 12.22
C GLY A 305 -23.35 8.57 11.31
N GLY A 306 -23.98 7.52 11.86
CA GLY A 306 -24.31 6.30 11.11
C GLY A 306 -25.23 5.35 11.89
N THR A 307 -25.10 4.04 11.64
CA THR A 307 -25.99 3.00 12.17
C THR A 307 -25.36 2.12 13.24
N CYS A 308 -24.04 2.19 13.44
CA CYS A 308 -23.32 1.35 14.40
C CYS A 308 -23.44 1.91 15.81
N LYS A 309 -23.80 1.07 16.78
CA LYS A 309 -23.90 1.49 18.18
C LYS A 309 -22.51 1.68 18.77
N MET A 310 -22.34 2.70 19.61
CA MET A 310 -21.11 2.89 20.37
C MET A 310 -21.19 2.27 21.76
N GLU A 311 -20.08 1.70 22.20
CA GLU A 311 -19.86 1.23 23.57
C GLU A 311 -18.50 1.74 24.08
N LEU A 312 -18.45 2.20 25.32
CA LEU A 312 -17.22 2.61 26.00
C LEU A 312 -16.98 1.74 27.22
N THR A 313 -15.87 1.02 27.23
CA THR A 313 -15.33 0.37 28.41
C THR A 313 -14.26 1.25 29.03
N VAL A 314 -14.43 1.58 30.31
CA VAL A 314 -13.46 2.35 31.10
C VAL A 314 -12.71 1.41 32.04
N LEU A 315 -11.39 1.38 31.91
CA LEU A 315 -10.47 0.66 32.78
C LEU A 315 -10.01 1.57 33.93
N VAL A 316 -10.26 1.13 35.16
CA VAL A 316 -9.88 1.83 36.40
C VAL A 316 -8.75 1.05 37.06
N GLU A 317 -7.57 1.66 37.12
CA GLU A 317 -6.34 1.10 37.71
C GLU A 317 -6.00 -0.33 37.22
N ASP A 318 -6.38 -0.67 35.98
CA ASP A 318 -6.25 -2.00 35.37
C ASP A 318 -6.86 -3.15 36.21
N ARG A 319 -7.71 -2.84 37.20
CA ARG A 319 -8.34 -3.78 38.13
C ARG A 319 -9.84 -3.92 37.96
N TYR A 320 -10.49 -2.83 37.57
CA TYR A 320 -11.94 -2.78 37.36
C TYR A 320 -12.25 -2.26 35.97
N SER A 321 -13.34 -2.76 35.39
CA SER A 321 -13.89 -2.23 34.15
C SER A 321 -15.37 -1.91 34.33
N THR A 322 -15.81 -0.83 33.68
CA THR A 322 -17.24 -0.51 33.53
C THR A 322 -17.53 -0.27 32.06
N SER A 323 -18.66 -0.78 31.57
CA SER A 323 -19.08 -0.60 30.17
C SER A 323 -20.31 0.29 30.11
N ILE A 324 -20.28 1.25 29.19
CA ILE A 324 -21.32 2.24 28.94
C ILE A 324 -21.76 2.07 27.50
N THR A 325 -23.04 1.78 27.28
CA THR A 325 -23.65 1.81 25.93
C THR A 325 -24.19 3.21 25.68
N PHE A 326 -23.81 3.82 24.57
CA PHE A 326 -24.33 5.13 24.21
C PHE A 326 -25.76 5.02 23.68
N GLY A 327 -26.52 6.11 23.80
CA GLY A 327 -27.85 6.24 23.18
C GLY A 327 -27.77 6.22 21.66
N ASP A 328 -28.91 5.96 21.00
CA ASP A 328 -28.97 5.84 19.54
C ASP A 328 -28.62 7.15 18.80
N GLU A 329 -28.67 8.30 19.48
CA GLU A 329 -28.22 9.59 18.99
C GLU A 329 -26.69 9.69 18.80
N PHE A 330 -25.94 8.72 19.33
CA PHE A 330 -24.48 8.62 19.20
C PHE A 330 -24.05 7.46 18.27
N CYS A 331 -24.96 6.95 17.43
CA CYS A 331 -24.60 5.96 16.43
C CYS A 331 -23.66 6.53 15.36
N VAL A 332 -22.70 5.72 14.92
CA VAL A 332 -21.62 6.14 14.01
C VAL A 332 -21.52 5.25 12.77
N SER A 333 -20.88 5.76 11.73
CA SER A 333 -20.45 4.98 10.57
C SER A 333 -19.11 4.33 10.89
N ALA A 334 -19.02 3.00 10.84
CA ALA A 334 -17.78 2.26 11.07
C ALA A 334 -16.81 2.34 9.86
N ASP A 335 -16.58 3.53 9.32
CA ASP A 335 -15.69 3.77 8.19
C ASP A 335 -14.25 4.09 8.61
N GLU A 336 -13.35 4.19 7.64
CA GLU A 336 -11.94 4.49 7.88
C GLU A 336 -11.73 5.88 8.51
N SER A 337 -12.58 6.85 8.19
CA SER A 337 -12.45 8.22 8.69
C SER A 337 -12.72 8.32 10.19
N LEU A 338 -13.77 7.62 10.68
CA LEU A 338 -14.05 7.49 12.11
C LEU A 338 -12.88 6.80 12.82
N MET A 339 -12.42 5.67 12.29
CA MET A 339 -11.35 4.89 12.91
C MET A 339 -10.06 5.70 13.03
N LEU A 340 -9.69 6.47 12.00
CA LEU A 340 -8.55 7.39 12.04
C LEU A 340 -8.72 8.48 13.10
N ALA A 341 -9.90 9.08 13.20
CA ALA A 341 -10.19 10.11 14.20
C ALA A 341 -10.07 9.56 15.64
N LEU A 342 -10.66 8.39 15.91
CA LEU A 342 -10.58 7.73 17.21
C LEU A 342 -9.15 7.27 17.55
N HIS A 343 -8.41 6.74 16.57
CA HIS A 343 -7.01 6.36 16.76
C HIS A 343 -6.11 7.56 17.06
N ARG A 344 -6.36 8.72 16.43
CA ARG A 344 -5.62 9.96 16.72
C ARG A 344 -5.88 10.45 18.15
N LEU A 345 -7.11 10.31 18.66
CA LEU A 345 -7.47 10.73 20.00
C LEU A 345 -6.97 9.79 21.12
N PHE A 346 -7.10 8.49 20.90
CA PHE A 346 -6.98 7.47 21.96
C PHE A 346 -5.96 6.37 21.67
N GLY A 347 -5.39 6.31 20.47
CA GLY A 347 -4.47 5.25 20.04
C GLY A 347 -5.18 4.05 19.39
N LYS A 348 -4.42 3.27 18.61
CA LYS A 348 -4.93 2.13 17.81
C LYS A 348 -5.53 1.00 18.66
N SER A 349 -4.94 0.71 19.82
CA SER A 349 -5.38 -0.39 20.69
C SER A 349 -6.72 -0.13 21.38
N SER A 350 -7.21 1.11 21.33
CA SER A 350 -8.35 1.58 22.11
C SER A 350 -9.68 1.39 21.37
N VAL A 351 -9.68 1.05 20.08
CA VAL A 351 -10.89 0.92 19.27
C VAL A 351 -10.97 -0.49 18.69
N ARG A 352 -12.16 -1.10 18.77
CA ARG A 352 -12.47 -2.38 18.12
C ARG A 352 -13.84 -2.32 17.46
N LEU A 353 -13.95 -2.96 16.31
CA LEU A 353 -15.22 -3.14 15.62
C LEU A 353 -15.82 -4.47 16.06
N GLY A 354 -17.12 -4.48 16.35
CA GLY A 354 -17.87 -5.62 16.88
C GLY A 354 -19.09 -5.98 16.06
#